data_AF-A0A067CT89-F1
#
_entry.id   AF-A0A067CT89-F1
#
_cell.length_a   1.000
_cell.length_b   1.000
_cell.length_c   1.000
_cell.angle_alpha   90.00
_cell.angle_beta   90.00
_cell.angle_gamma   90.00
#
_symmetry.space_group_name_H-M   'P 1'
#
loop_
_entity.id
_entity.type
_entity.pdbx_description
1 polymer ?
#
loop_
_entity_poly.entity_id
_entity_poly.type
_entity_poly.pdbx_seq_one_letter_code
_entity_poly.pdbx_strand_id
1 'polypeptide(L)'
;MRSCDAKKRASFKVWARLLANLTAYISVSLSLCSSVVAIGAGALNRRLLFYSVENDVFHPLSQSCLLTSTGFAPNSCSRAEWSLLATPAAWVATGNQLAHLIDVPPASTLYVTTCVVGCNDKLSAASVQLLVGYKSYPECNPTHGGQPIAGMVLLEGATVDSVYPHGAYLLTVFADASMNRTTMFVDSNDIKTSVVDKIERVLVGVDGSSQAYADGANAIVHSTPLGAHYGIEASCTAQIVDVSTKVQGQAGWSYGKHSKIAVVTGKACGHVVANALEIEVLLAILFVVTLIGCSADIITTLQGVRGVLQQKPVLTYDFISSLERRRGLHLVGMCNMYPAAIYLDVGRLYDASSTYGELVWFCAVVVVAMLSAWVWSMACASFGSSAASGS
;
A
#
# COMPACT_ATOMS: atom_id res chain seq x y z
N MET A 1 35.63 54.71 12.28
CA MET A 1 34.35 53.96 12.39
C MET A 1 33.83 53.45 11.04
N ARG A 2 33.64 54.28 10.00
CA ARG A 2 33.08 53.86 8.68
C ARG A 2 33.75 52.65 7.98
N SER A 3 35.07 52.46 8.13
CA SER A 3 35.81 51.34 7.50
C SER A 3 35.52 49.96 8.12
N CYS A 4 35.25 49.92 9.44
CA CYS A 4 34.97 48.67 10.15
C CYS A 4 33.57 48.14 9.81
N ASP A 5 32.59 49.03 9.67
CA ASP A 5 31.23 48.68 9.25
C ASP A 5 31.16 48.21 7.79
N ALA A 6 31.98 48.77 6.90
CA ALA A 6 32.10 48.32 5.51
C ALA A 6 32.66 46.90 5.40
N LYS A 7 33.71 46.56 6.17
CA LYS A 7 34.26 45.19 6.24
C LYS A 7 33.25 44.19 6.82
N LYS A 8 32.52 44.57 7.88
CA LYS A 8 31.45 43.72 8.45
C LYS A 8 30.32 43.45 7.45
N ARG A 9 29.85 44.47 6.73
CA ARG A 9 28.82 44.30 5.67
C ARG A 9 29.30 43.45 4.50
N ALA A 10 30.55 43.60 4.08
CA ALA A 10 31.13 42.79 3.00
C ALA A 10 31.25 41.32 3.42
N SER A 11 31.76 41.06 4.62
CA SER A 11 31.84 39.71 5.20
C SER A 11 30.45 39.07 5.34
N PHE A 12 29.46 39.81 5.86
CA PHE A 12 28.08 39.33 5.98
C PHE A 12 27.47 38.95 4.63
N LYS A 13 27.66 39.78 3.59
CA LYS A 13 27.17 39.48 2.24
C LYS A 13 27.79 38.21 1.65
N VAL A 14 29.07 37.97 1.89
CA VAL A 14 29.76 36.75 1.42
C VAL A 14 29.18 35.53 2.12
N TRP A 15 29.04 35.56 3.45
CA TRP A 15 28.44 34.46 4.22
C TRP A 15 26.98 34.19 3.85
N ALA A 16 26.17 35.23 3.67
CA ALA A 16 24.76 35.09 3.27
C ALA A 16 24.62 34.40 1.91
N ARG A 17 25.44 34.76 0.91
CA ARG A 17 25.45 34.11 -0.41
C ARG A 17 25.89 32.65 -0.32
N LEU A 18 26.93 32.39 0.45
CA LEU A 18 27.45 31.04 0.64
C LEU A 18 26.40 30.14 1.27
N LEU A 19 25.71 30.63 2.31
CA LEU A 19 24.63 29.92 2.99
C LEU A 19 23.45 29.67 2.06
N ALA A 20 23.05 30.66 1.25
CA ALA A 20 21.98 30.48 0.27
C ALA A 20 22.31 29.38 -0.77
N ASN A 21 23.52 29.37 -1.31
CA ASN A 21 23.98 28.33 -2.24
C ASN A 21 24.00 26.94 -1.59
N LEU A 22 24.50 26.84 -0.36
CA LEU A 22 24.53 25.58 0.41
C LEU A 22 23.12 25.06 0.68
N THR A 23 22.20 25.93 1.12
CA THR A 23 20.80 25.56 1.34
C THR A 23 20.14 25.07 0.06
N ALA A 24 20.38 25.75 -1.07
CA ALA A 24 19.84 25.33 -2.36
C ALA A 24 20.39 23.94 -2.78
N TYR A 25 21.69 23.71 -2.62
CA TYR A 25 22.29 22.40 -2.91
C TYR A 25 21.73 21.27 -2.04
N ILE A 26 21.63 21.51 -0.72
CA ILE A 26 21.06 20.55 0.22
C ILE A 26 19.61 20.25 -0.17
N SER A 27 18.85 21.27 -0.54
CA SER A 27 17.46 21.17 -0.98
C SER A 27 17.33 20.26 -2.21
N VAL A 28 18.09 20.52 -3.28
CA VAL A 28 18.09 19.69 -4.50
C VAL A 28 18.51 18.26 -4.19
N SER A 29 19.59 18.10 -3.44
CA SER A 29 20.12 16.77 -3.08
C SER A 29 19.11 15.96 -2.26
N LEU A 30 18.50 16.60 -1.26
CA LEU A 30 17.49 15.97 -0.41
C LEU A 30 16.29 15.51 -1.25
N SER A 31 15.83 16.32 -2.20
CA SER A 31 14.69 15.96 -3.04
C SER A 31 14.98 14.82 -4.02
N LEU A 32 16.17 14.83 -4.62
CA LEU A 32 16.63 13.73 -5.47
C LEU A 32 16.76 12.43 -4.65
N CYS A 33 17.35 12.50 -3.46
CA CYS A 33 17.42 11.37 -2.53
C CYS A 33 16.04 10.88 -2.10
N SER A 34 15.10 11.78 -1.78
CA SER A 34 13.72 11.41 -1.42
C SER A 34 13.01 10.67 -2.55
N SER A 35 13.24 11.06 -3.80
CA SER A 35 12.67 10.36 -4.95
C SER A 35 13.24 8.94 -5.09
N VAL A 36 14.56 8.78 -4.94
CA VAL A 36 15.22 7.47 -4.96
C VAL A 36 14.71 6.58 -3.81
N VAL A 37 14.60 7.15 -2.61
CA VAL A 37 14.10 6.42 -1.42
C VAL A 37 12.63 6.02 -1.61
N ALA A 38 11.77 6.89 -2.13
CA ALA A 38 10.37 6.58 -2.37
C ALA A 38 10.22 5.42 -3.38
N ILE A 39 10.92 5.49 -4.51
CA ILE A 39 10.89 4.43 -5.53
C ILE A 39 11.46 3.12 -4.95
N GLY A 40 12.62 3.19 -4.30
CA GLY A 40 13.26 2.02 -3.69
C GLY A 40 12.41 1.37 -2.58
N ALA A 41 11.56 2.14 -1.90
CA ALA A 41 10.60 1.62 -0.93
C ALA A 41 9.36 0.98 -1.58
N GLY A 42 9.16 1.16 -2.89
CA GLY A 42 8.02 0.62 -3.64
C GLY A 42 6.90 1.61 -3.91
N ALA A 43 7.18 2.92 -4.01
CA ALA A 43 6.13 3.93 -4.28
C ALA A 43 5.45 3.81 -5.65
N LEU A 44 5.97 2.97 -6.56
CA LEU A 44 5.34 2.71 -7.87
C LEU A 44 4.69 1.32 -7.96
N ASN A 45 5.11 0.39 -7.10
CA ASN A 45 4.54 -0.94 -7.02
C ASN A 45 4.90 -1.54 -5.66
N ARG A 46 3.87 -1.82 -4.85
CA ARG A 46 4.06 -2.47 -3.56
C ARG A 46 2.87 -3.33 -3.23
N ARG A 47 3.12 -4.59 -2.86
CA ARG A 47 2.13 -5.57 -2.42
C ARG A 47 2.68 -6.33 -1.22
N LEU A 48 1.95 -6.29 -0.11
CA LEU A 48 2.32 -6.94 1.14
C LEU A 48 1.21 -7.90 1.58
N LEU A 49 1.61 -9.04 2.15
CA LEU A 49 0.69 -10.01 2.71
C LEU A 49 0.52 -9.79 4.22
N PHE A 50 -0.70 -9.50 4.63
CA PHE A 50 -1.09 -9.31 6.02
C PHE A 50 -1.90 -10.51 6.51
N TYR A 51 -1.50 -11.09 7.64
CA TYR A 51 -2.21 -12.17 8.33
C TYR A 51 -1.81 -12.18 9.80
N SER A 52 -2.68 -12.73 10.65
CA SER A 52 -2.35 -13.02 12.05
C SER A 52 -2.35 -14.52 12.26
N VAL A 53 -1.30 -15.02 12.91
CA VAL A 53 -1.26 -16.38 13.47
C VAL A 53 -1.73 -16.36 14.93
N GLU A 54 -1.81 -15.16 15.52
CA GLU A 54 -2.26 -14.98 16.88
C GLU A 54 -3.78 -15.04 16.96
N ASN A 55 -4.18 -15.76 17.97
CA ASN A 55 -5.54 -16.19 18.25
C ASN A 55 -6.42 -15.07 18.82
N ASP A 56 -5.80 -14.04 19.39
CA ASP A 56 -6.44 -12.90 20.08
C ASP A 56 -7.25 -11.98 19.15
N VAL A 57 -7.02 -12.06 17.83
CA VAL A 57 -7.71 -11.24 16.84
C VAL A 57 -9.07 -11.83 16.42
N PHE A 58 -9.35 -13.10 16.72
CA PHE A 58 -10.57 -13.79 16.33
C PHE A 58 -11.62 -13.77 17.45
N HIS A 59 -12.74 -13.11 17.20
CA HIS A 59 -13.86 -13.04 18.14
C HIS A 59 -15.03 -13.90 17.66
N PRO A 60 -15.61 -14.76 18.53
CA PRO A 60 -16.79 -15.53 18.17
C PRO A 60 -18.01 -14.61 18.05
N LEU A 61 -18.72 -14.71 16.93
CA LEU A 61 -20.00 -14.04 16.74
C LEU A 61 -21.16 -15.00 17.02
N SER A 62 -21.13 -16.19 16.41
CA SER A 62 -22.19 -17.18 16.56
C SER A 62 -21.75 -18.59 16.14
N GLN A 63 -22.48 -19.60 16.62
CA GLN A 63 -22.23 -21.03 16.40
C GLN A 63 -23.57 -21.76 16.23
N SER A 64 -24.31 -21.43 15.17
CA SER A 64 -25.67 -21.97 14.97
C SER A 64 -25.94 -22.51 13.56
N CYS A 65 -25.29 -21.97 12.53
CA CYS A 65 -25.50 -22.44 11.17
C CYS A 65 -25.07 -23.90 10.97
N LEU A 66 -25.97 -24.70 10.40
CA LEU A 66 -25.66 -26.03 9.88
C LEU A 66 -25.55 -25.95 8.36
N LEU A 67 -24.55 -26.59 7.78
CA LEU A 67 -24.31 -26.61 6.34
C LEU A 67 -24.61 -28.00 5.78
N THR A 68 -25.47 -28.05 4.76
CA THR A 68 -25.88 -29.24 4.03
C THR A 68 -25.39 -29.17 2.58
N SER A 69 -25.59 -30.23 1.80
CA SER A 69 -25.23 -30.25 0.36
C SER A 69 -25.89 -29.16 -0.48
N THR A 70 -27.01 -28.60 -0.04
CA THR A 70 -27.74 -27.54 -0.76
C THR A 70 -27.49 -26.14 -0.19
N GLY A 71 -26.70 -26.00 0.87
CA GLY A 71 -26.46 -24.72 1.56
C GLY A 71 -26.80 -24.76 3.05
N PHE A 72 -27.02 -23.59 3.66
CA PHE A 72 -27.39 -23.51 5.07
C PHE A 72 -28.75 -24.17 5.33
N ALA A 73 -28.82 -25.01 6.36
CA ALA A 73 -30.06 -25.66 6.74
C ALA A 73 -31.11 -24.61 7.18
N PRO A 74 -32.38 -24.74 6.76
CA PRO A 74 -33.43 -23.81 7.15
C PRO A 74 -33.51 -23.66 8.68
N ASN A 75 -33.63 -22.42 9.16
CA ASN A 75 -33.74 -22.06 10.58
C ASN A 75 -32.58 -22.53 11.48
N SER A 76 -31.43 -22.94 10.92
CA SER A 76 -30.26 -23.30 11.72
C SER A 76 -29.49 -22.06 12.19
N CYS A 77 -29.28 -21.09 11.29
CA CYS A 77 -28.53 -19.87 11.58
C CYS A 77 -29.28 -18.91 12.54
N SER A 78 -28.53 -18.24 13.40
CA SER A 78 -29.05 -17.25 14.35
C SER A 78 -29.43 -15.94 13.67
N ARG A 79 -30.19 -15.10 14.37
CA ARG A 79 -30.55 -13.76 13.89
C ARG A 79 -29.33 -12.88 13.62
N ALA A 80 -28.28 -13.01 14.44
CA ALA A 80 -27.04 -12.26 14.27
C ALA A 80 -26.36 -12.60 12.94
N GLU A 81 -26.30 -13.89 12.58
CA GLU A 81 -25.75 -14.37 11.32
C GLU A 81 -26.57 -13.89 10.11
N TRP A 82 -27.90 -13.97 10.20
CA TRP A 82 -28.80 -13.45 9.15
C TRP A 82 -28.65 -11.94 8.91
N SER A 83 -28.23 -11.18 9.93
CA SER A 83 -28.05 -9.73 9.83
C SER A 83 -26.65 -9.29 9.40
N LEU A 84 -25.72 -10.24 9.15
CA LEU A 84 -24.35 -9.89 8.73
C LEU A 84 -24.31 -9.27 7.34
N LEU A 85 -25.13 -9.80 6.43
CA LEU A 85 -25.23 -9.31 5.07
C LEU A 85 -26.48 -8.44 4.94
N ALA A 86 -26.45 -7.52 3.98
CA ALA A 86 -27.51 -6.53 3.77
C ALA A 86 -28.85 -7.18 3.43
N THR A 87 -28.84 -8.38 2.84
CA THR A 87 -30.05 -9.09 2.46
C THR A 87 -30.01 -10.57 2.85
N PRO A 88 -31.17 -11.18 3.16
CA PRO A 88 -31.29 -12.62 3.35
C PRO A 88 -30.87 -13.43 2.12
N ALA A 89 -31.14 -12.91 0.90
CA ALA A 89 -30.80 -13.60 -0.34
C ALA A 89 -29.28 -13.80 -0.50
N ALA A 90 -28.49 -12.78 -0.14
CA ALA A 90 -27.03 -12.89 -0.14
C ALA A 90 -26.51 -13.92 0.87
N TRP A 91 -27.14 -14.03 2.05
CA TRP A 91 -26.76 -15.03 3.06
C TRP A 91 -27.07 -16.47 2.60
N VAL A 92 -28.24 -16.68 2.00
CA VAL A 92 -28.62 -17.98 1.42
C VAL A 92 -27.66 -18.35 0.30
N ALA A 93 -27.39 -17.42 -0.63
CA ALA A 93 -26.45 -17.65 -1.73
C ALA A 93 -25.03 -17.98 -1.23
N THR A 94 -24.57 -17.30 -0.18
CA THR A 94 -23.30 -17.60 0.50
C THR A 94 -23.27 -19.04 0.99
N GLY A 95 -24.33 -19.50 1.66
CA GLY A 95 -24.45 -20.89 2.10
C GLY A 95 -24.42 -21.89 0.95
N ASN A 96 -25.18 -21.62 -0.12
CA ASN A 96 -25.24 -22.48 -1.30
C ASN A 96 -23.87 -22.61 -1.97
N GLN A 97 -23.17 -21.49 -2.16
CA GLN A 97 -21.82 -21.48 -2.73
C GLN A 97 -20.82 -22.18 -1.82
N LEU A 98 -20.89 -21.95 -0.51
CA LEU A 98 -20.02 -22.63 0.46
C LEU A 98 -20.21 -24.16 0.42
N ALA A 99 -21.46 -24.63 0.39
CA ALA A 99 -21.77 -26.05 0.31
C ALA A 99 -21.21 -26.69 -0.98
N HIS A 100 -21.36 -25.99 -2.11
CA HIS A 100 -20.85 -26.44 -3.39
C HIS A 100 -19.31 -26.48 -3.41
N LEU A 101 -18.64 -25.43 -2.92
CA LEU A 101 -17.17 -25.32 -2.95
C LEU A 101 -16.48 -26.28 -1.98
N ILE A 102 -17.10 -26.59 -0.84
CA ILE A 102 -16.61 -27.60 0.11
C ILE A 102 -16.94 -29.03 -0.37
N ASP A 103 -17.85 -29.17 -1.35
CA ASP A 103 -18.38 -30.45 -1.83
C ASP A 103 -19.01 -31.27 -0.68
N VAL A 104 -19.98 -30.65 0.01
CA VAL A 104 -20.66 -31.27 1.16
C VAL A 104 -21.46 -32.50 0.70
N PRO A 105 -21.18 -33.71 1.22
CA PRO A 105 -21.88 -34.91 0.77
C PRO A 105 -23.40 -34.85 1.04
N PRO A 106 -24.26 -35.39 0.15
CA PRO A 106 -25.72 -35.26 0.26
C PRO A 106 -26.37 -35.65 1.59
N ALA A 107 -25.78 -36.62 2.32
CA ALA A 107 -26.29 -37.12 3.60
C ALA A 107 -25.54 -36.56 4.83
N SER A 108 -24.62 -35.62 4.63
CA SER A 108 -23.79 -35.05 5.69
C SER A 108 -24.27 -33.66 6.08
N THR A 109 -24.12 -33.36 7.38
CA THR A 109 -24.33 -32.02 7.92
C THR A 109 -23.02 -31.58 8.58
N LEU A 110 -22.54 -30.40 8.19
CA LEU A 110 -21.38 -29.74 8.77
C LEU A 110 -21.81 -28.60 9.69
N TYR A 111 -20.92 -28.21 10.60
CA TYR A 111 -21.18 -27.22 11.64
C TYR A 111 -20.39 -25.95 11.35
N VAL A 112 -21.08 -24.82 11.20
CA VAL A 112 -20.42 -23.56 10.82
C VAL A 112 -20.38 -22.62 12.01
N THR A 113 -19.16 -22.19 12.35
CA THR A 113 -18.92 -21.13 13.31
C THR A 113 -18.63 -19.83 12.57
N THR A 114 -19.31 -18.77 12.98
CA THR A 114 -19.11 -17.43 12.45
C THR A 114 -18.22 -16.63 13.41
N CYS A 115 -17.08 -16.17 12.89
CA CYS A 115 -16.08 -15.39 13.60
C CYS A 115 -15.95 -14.00 12.97
N VAL A 116 -15.52 -13.04 13.77
CA VAL A 116 -15.15 -11.70 13.31
C VAL A 116 -13.68 -11.46 13.67
N VAL A 117 -12.91 -10.99 12.69
CA VAL A 117 -11.52 -10.56 12.87
C VAL A 117 -11.43 -9.06 12.66
N GLY A 118 -10.83 -8.37 13.61
CA GLY A 118 -10.72 -6.91 13.64
C GLY A 118 -11.75 -6.25 14.57
N CYS A 119 -12.19 -5.04 14.24
CA CYS A 119 -13.15 -4.26 15.04
C CYS A 119 -12.67 -3.94 16.47
N ASN A 120 -11.37 -3.68 16.65
CA ASN A 120 -10.80 -3.15 17.90
C ASN A 120 -10.48 -1.66 17.73
N ASP A 121 -10.22 -0.95 18.84
CA ASP A 121 -9.99 0.52 18.85
C ASP A 121 -8.85 1.01 17.93
N LYS A 122 -8.06 0.10 17.36
CA LYS A 122 -6.96 0.39 16.43
C LYS A 122 -7.26 0.03 14.97
N LEU A 123 -8.23 -0.86 14.70
CA LEU A 123 -8.55 -1.36 13.36
C LEU A 123 -10.04 -1.15 13.09
N SER A 124 -10.35 -0.13 12.29
CA SER A 124 -11.71 0.20 11.82
C SER A 124 -12.26 -0.76 10.76
N ALA A 125 -11.44 -1.69 10.27
CA ALA A 125 -11.86 -2.73 9.35
C ALA A 125 -12.16 -4.05 10.10
N ALA A 126 -13.28 -4.66 9.75
CA ALA A 126 -13.66 -5.98 10.21
C ALA A 126 -13.80 -6.94 9.02
N SER A 127 -13.52 -8.21 9.24
CA SER A 127 -13.79 -9.28 8.28
C SER A 127 -14.54 -10.39 8.98
N VAL A 128 -15.36 -11.11 8.22
CA VAL A 128 -16.10 -12.26 8.72
C VAL A 128 -15.40 -13.52 8.26
N GLN A 129 -15.19 -14.45 9.19
CA GLN A 129 -14.64 -15.77 8.90
C GLN A 129 -15.67 -16.84 9.22
N LEU A 130 -15.86 -17.78 8.30
CA LEU A 130 -16.69 -18.96 8.55
C LEU A 130 -15.77 -20.17 8.68
N LEU A 131 -15.80 -20.82 9.84
CA LEU A 131 -15.09 -22.07 10.10
C LEU A 131 -16.06 -23.23 10.00
N VAL A 132 -15.75 -24.20 9.14
CA VAL A 132 -16.62 -25.35 8.88
C VAL A 132 -16.03 -26.58 9.56
N GLY A 133 -16.76 -27.15 10.51
CA GLY A 133 -16.39 -28.34 11.27
C GLY A 133 -17.16 -29.58 10.84
N TYR A 134 -16.58 -30.76 11.08
CA TYR A 134 -17.18 -32.05 10.68
C TYR A 134 -18.24 -32.56 11.65
N LYS A 135 -18.00 -32.44 12.97
CA LYS A 135 -18.82 -33.06 14.02
C LYS A 135 -19.32 -32.09 15.08
N SER A 136 -18.73 -30.91 15.14
CA SER A 136 -18.99 -29.86 16.12
C SER A 136 -18.59 -28.52 15.54
N TYR A 137 -19.12 -27.45 16.12
CA TYR A 137 -18.73 -26.07 15.81
C TYR A 137 -17.25 -25.85 16.14
N PRO A 138 -16.40 -25.47 15.17
CA PRO A 138 -15.01 -25.09 15.46
C PRO A 138 -14.95 -23.86 16.35
N GLU A 139 -13.90 -23.73 17.15
CA GLU A 139 -13.65 -22.53 17.94
C GLU A 139 -13.03 -21.43 17.06
N CYS A 140 -13.43 -20.18 17.21
CA CYS A 140 -12.77 -19.07 16.50
C CYS A 140 -11.31 -18.88 16.95
N ASN A 141 -11.06 -19.14 18.22
CA ASN A 141 -9.78 -19.05 18.87
C ASN A 141 -9.55 -20.35 19.66
N PRO A 142 -9.00 -21.40 19.02
CA PRO A 142 -8.74 -22.67 19.68
C PRO A 142 -7.59 -22.52 20.69
N THR A 143 -7.75 -23.08 21.90
CA THR A 143 -6.74 -22.99 22.98
C THR A 143 -6.10 -24.33 23.36
N HIS A 144 -6.54 -25.42 22.72
CA HIS A 144 -6.14 -26.78 23.04
C HIS A 144 -5.54 -27.51 21.83
N GLY A 145 -4.51 -26.90 21.24
CA GLY A 145 -3.80 -27.45 20.08
C GLY A 145 -4.60 -27.35 18.77
N GLY A 146 -4.33 -28.27 17.85
CA GLY A 146 -4.94 -28.25 16.53
C GLY A 146 -6.40 -28.73 16.52
N GLN A 147 -7.29 -27.94 15.92
CA GLN A 147 -8.66 -28.35 15.60
C GLN A 147 -8.83 -28.67 14.10
N PRO A 148 -9.46 -29.80 13.75
CA PRO A 148 -9.69 -30.16 12.35
C PRO A 148 -10.92 -29.44 11.77
N ILE A 149 -10.75 -28.83 10.60
CA ILE A 149 -11.82 -28.16 9.84
C ILE A 149 -11.99 -28.78 8.45
N ALA A 150 -13.21 -28.73 7.94
CA ALA A 150 -13.57 -29.06 6.55
C ALA A 150 -13.29 -27.89 5.60
N GLY A 151 -13.35 -26.66 6.12
CA GLY A 151 -13.03 -25.47 5.36
C GLY A 151 -12.97 -24.21 6.21
N MET A 152 -12.37 -23.17 5.64
CA MET A 152 -12.27 -21.84 6.21
C MET A 152 -12.63 -20.84 5.13
N VAL A 153 -13.45 -19.85 5.46
CA VAL A 153 -13.91 -18.83 4.53
C VAL A 153 -13.50 -17.46 5.04
N LEU A 154 -13.04 -16.60 4.14
CA LEU A 154 -12.97 -15.16 4.35
C LEU A 154 -14.11 -14.51 3.55
N LEU A 155 -15.02 -13.86 4.27
CA LEU A 155 -16.18 -13.16 3.74
C LEU A 155 -15.99 -11.66 3.95
N GLU A 156 -15.99 -10.91 2.86
CA GLU A 156 -15.72 -9.48 2.85
C GLU A 156 -16.70 -8.72 1.95
N GLY A 157 -16.98 -7.47 2.28
CA GLY A 157 -17.61 -6.55 1.33
C GLY A 157 -16.68 -6.30 0.14
N ALA A 158 -17.22 -6.32 -1.06
CA ALA A 158 -16.48 -6.12 -2.30
C ALA A 158 -17.12 -5.02 -3.16
N THR A 159 -16.27 -4.10 -3.61
CA THR A 159 -16.61 -3.03 -4.56
C THR A 159 -16.05 -3.41 -5.93
N VAL A 160 -16.89 -4.05 -6.74
CA VAL A 160 -16.55 -4.48 -8.10
C VAL A 160 -17.61 -3.92 -9.05
N ASP A 161 -17.57 -2.60 -9.24
CA ASP A 161 -18.65 -1.83 -9.87
C ASP A 161 -18.97 -2.27 -11.31
N SER A 162 -18.01 -2.86 -12.01
CA SER A 162 -18.18 -3.41 -13.36
C SER A 162 -19.10 -4.63 -13.42
N VAL A 163 -19.26 -5.35 -12.31
CA VAL A 163 -20.08 -6.57 -12.20
C VAL A 163 -21.28 -6.31 -11.29
N TYR A 164 -21.03 -5.77 -10.10
CA TYR A 164 -22.02 -5.53 -9.06
C TYR A 164 -22.01 -4.06 -8.64
N PRO A 165 -22.70 -3.17 -9.38
CA PRO A 165 -22.70 -1.73 -9.12
C PRO A 165 -23.36 -1.33 -7.79
N HIS A 166 -24.14 -2.23 -7.20
CA HIS A 166 -24.78 -2.04 -5.88
C HIS A 166 -23.99 -2.70 -4.73
N GLY A 167 -22.76 -3.14 -5.01
CA GLY A 167 -21.93 -3.88 -4.07
C GLY A 167 -22.19 -5.39 -4.10
N ALA A 168 -21.17 -6.13 -3.68
CA ALA A 168 -21.20 -7.58 -3.54
C ALA A 168 -20.43 -8.01 -2.29
N TYR A 169 -20.43 -9.31 -2.05
CA TYR A 169 -19.59 -9.96 -1.05
C TYR A 169 -18.61 -10.88 -1.74
N LEU A 170 -17.34 -10.80 -1.38
CA LEU A 170 -16.30 -11.71 -1.84
C LEU A 170 -16.18 -12.85 -0.84
N LEU A 171 -16.39 -14.06 -1.34
CA LEU A 171 -16.21 -15.31 -0.64
C LEU A 171 -14.90 -15.95 -1.10
N THR A 172 -13.90 -16.01 -0.23
CA THR A 172 -12.64 -16.73 -0.50
C THR A 172 -12.61 -17.99 0.36
N VAL A 173 -12.57 -19.15 -0.28
CA VAL A 173 -12.82 -20.44 0.37
C VAL A 173 -11.57 -21.32 0.32
N PHE A 174 -11.18 -21.80 1.49
CA PHE A 174 -10.35 -22.99 1.66
C PHE A 174 -11.24 -24.21 1.85
N ALA A 175 -11.17 -25.17 0.93
CA ALA A 175 -11.86 -26.45 1.02
C ALA A 175 -10.84 -27.58 1.22
N ASP A 176 -10.83 -28.18 2.41
CA ASP A 176 -9.80 -29.14 2.84
C ASP A 176 -9.71 -30.38 1.93
N ALA A 177 -10.85 -30.86 1.43
CA ALA A 177 -10.91 -32.06 0.61
C ALA A 177 -10.27 -31.88 -0.78
N SER A 178 -10.32 -30.68 -1.36
CA SER A 178 -9.85 -30.39 -2.71
C SER A 178 -8.54 -29.57 -2.76
N MET A 179 -8.21 -28.84 -1.70
CA MET A 179 -7.05 -27.94 -1.65
C MET A 179 -5.95 -28.49 -0.74
N ASN A 180 -5.00 -29.20 -1.34
CA ASN A 180 -3.87 -29.84 -0.63
C ASN A 180 -2.49 -29.37 -1.07
N ARG A 181 -2.42 -28.31 -1.89
CA ARG A 181 -1.17 -27.73 -2.39
C ARG A 181 -0.99 -26.33 -1.86
N THR A 182 0.26 -25.95 -1.69
CA THR A 182 0.66 -24.60 -1.35
C THR A 182 1.61 -24.06 -2.41
N THR A 183 1.66 -22.73 -2.51
CA THR A 183 2.59 -21.98 -3.34
C THR A 183 3.22 -20.87 -2.51
N MET A 184 4.35 -20.34 -2.98
CA MET A 184 5.04 -19.25 -2.28
C MET A 184 4.55 -17.91 -2.80
N PHE A 185 3.92 -17.14 -1.92
CA PHE A 185 3.70 -15.72 -2.13
C PHE A 185 4.98 -14.95 -1.77
N VAL A 186 5.49 -14.14 -2.70
CA VAL A 186 6.65 -13.27 -2.46
C VAL A 186 6.12 -11.85 -2.38
N ASP A 187 6.28 -11.22 -1.21
CA ASP A 187 5.89 -9.82 -1.03
C ASP A 187 6.95 -8.85 -1.58
N SER A 188 6.63 -7.56 -1.61
CA SER A 188 7.56 -6.52 -2.08
C SER A 188 8.77 -6.28 -1.18
N ASN A 189 8.86 -6.95 -0.02
CA ASN A 189 10.05 -6.95 0.83
C ASN A 189 10.87 -8.25 0.67
N ASP A 190 10.60 -9.04 -0.38
CA ASP A 190 11.17 -10.37 -0.64
C ASP A 190 10.89 -11.41 0.46
N ILE A 191 9.91 -11.16 1.32
CA ILE A 191 9.46 -12.12 2.33
C ILE A 191 8.60 -13.16 1.62
N LYS A 192 9.02 -14.42 1.74
CA LYS A 192 8.32 -15.56 1.16
C LYS A 192 7.40 -16.18 2.19
N THR A 193 6.11 -16.23 1.89
CA THR A 193 5.09 -16.85 2.74
C THR A 193 4.37 -17.96 1.97
N SER A 194 4.18 -19.12 2.61
CA SER A 194 3.40 -20.22 2.04
C SER A 194 1.91 -19.85 2.06
N VAL A 195 1.24 -19.96 0.92
CA VAL A 195 -0.20 -19.74 0.78
C VAL A 195 -0.84 -20.93 0.07
N VAL A 196 -2.10 -21.21 0.35
CA VAL A 196 -2.81 -22.31 -0.33
C VAL A 196 -2.96 -21.98 -1.81
N ASP A 197 -2.62 -22.94 -2.67
CA ASP A 197 -2.74 -22.81 -4.12
C ASP A 197 -4.18 -23.09 -4.58
N LYS A 198 -4.59 -22.45 -5.69
CA LYS A 198 -5.91 -22.62 -6.32
C LYS A 198 -7.10 -22.46 -5.35
N ILE A 199 -7.03 -21.45 -4.48
CA ILE A 199 -8.20 -21.10 -3.65
C ILE A 199 -9.35 -20.64 -4.54
N GLU A 200 -10.56 -21.03 -4.16
CA GLU A 200 -11.77 -20.69 -4.88
C GLU A 200 -12.33 -19.36 -4.37
N ARG A 201 -12.78 -18.54 -5.31
CA ARG A 201 -13.27 -17.19 -5.02
C ARG A 201 -14.56 -16.94 -5.78
N VAL A 202 -15.58 -16.48 -5.07
CA VAL A 202 -16.92 -16.23 -5.60
C VAL A 202 -17.41 -14.88 -5.14
N LEU A 203 -17.97 -14.10 -6.06
CA LEU A 203 -18.74 -12.91 -5.73
C LEU A 203 -20.20 -13.30 -5.52
N VAL A 204 -20.80 -12.78 -4.46
CA VAL A 204 -22.23 -12.92 -4.15
C VAL A 204 -22.85 -11.53 -4.14
N GLY A 205 -23.76 -11.27 -5.08
CA GLY A 205 -24.50 -10.02 -5.15
C GLY A 205 -25.45 -9.85 -3.96
N VAL A 206 -25.80 -8.61 -3.65
CA VAL A 206 -26.83 -8.28 -2.66
C VAL A 206 -28.22 -8.85 -3.01
N ASP A 207 -28.45 -9.22 -4.27
CA ASP A 207 -29.67 -9.87 -4.76
C ASP A 207 -29.64 -11.40 -4.61
N GLY A 208 -28.51 -11.98 -4.17
CA GLY A 208 -28.30 -13.42 -4.08
C GLY A 208 -27.82 -14.08 -5.38
N SER A 209 -27.56 -13.31 -6.44
CA SER A 209 -26.82 -13.83 -7.60
C SER A 209 -25.36 -14.11 -7.23
N SER A 210 -24.70 -14.99 -7.97
CA SER A 210 -23.30 -15.34 -7.67
C SER A 210 -22.52 -15.71 -8.93
N GLN A 211 -21.22 -15.42 -8.92
CA GLN A 211 -20.31 -15.78 -10.01
C GLN A 211 -18.90 -16.06 -9.50
N ALA A 212 -18.18 -16.95 -10.19
CA ALA A 212 -16.76 -17.17 -9.93
C ALA A 212 -15.96 -15.88 -10.19
N TYR A 213 -14.95 -15.64 -9.35
CA TYR A 213 -14.15 -14.42 -9.38
C TYR A 213 -12.69 -14.71 -9.01
N ALA A 214 -11.97 -15.34 -9.94
CA ALA A 214 -10.61 -15.84 -9.70
C ALA A 214 -9.62 -14.74 -9.26
N ASP A 215 -9.78 -13.52 -9.76
CA ASP A 215 -8.90 -12.37 -9.46
C ASP A 215 -8.87 -12.06 -7.96
N GLY A 216 -10.02 -12.12 -7.29
CA GLY A 216 -10.10 -11.96 -5.84
C GLY A 216 -9.72 -10.58 -5.31
N ALA A 217 -9.49 -9.60 -6.19
CA ALA A 217 -9.24 -8.23 -5.82
C ALA A 217 -10.52 -7.58 -5.29
N ASN A 218 -10.44 -7.01 -4.09
CA ASN A 218 -11.48 -6.21 -3.44
C ASN A 218 -10.89 -4.87 -2.97
N ALA A 219 -11.78 -3.99 -2.48
CA ALA A 219 -11.42 -2.64 -2.02
C ALA A 219 -10.60 -1.86 -3.06
N ILE A 220 -11.02 -1.93 -4.33
CA ILE A 220 -10.29 -1.33 -5.44
C ILE A 220 -10.46 0.19 -5.40
N VAL A 221 -9.34 0.91 -5.39
CA VAL A 221 -9.30 2.37 -5.44
C VAL A 221 -8.47 2.78 -6.64
N HIS A 222 -9.05 3.61 -7.51
CA HIS A 222 -8.36 4.18 -8.66
C HIS A 222 -8.00 5.64 -8.40
N SER A 223 -6.82 6.06 -8.84
CA SER A 223 -6.43 7.47 -8.91
C SER A 223 -5.60 7.75 -10.15
N THR A 224 -5.66 8.98 -10.67
CA THR A 224 -4.92 9.36 -11.89
C THR A 224 -4.25 10.73 -11.72
N PRO A 225 -3.30 10.88 -10.78
CA PRO A 225 -2.71 12.18 -10.47
C PRO A 225 -1.89 12.77 -11.64
N LEU A 226 -1.35 11.92 -12.51
CA LEU A 226 -0.60 12.32 -13.72
C LEU A 226 -1.36 12.01 -15.03
N GLY A 227 -2.67 11.77 -14.93
CA GLY A 227 -3.51 11.33 -16.04
C GLY A 227 -3.64 9.80 -16.15
N ALA A 228 -4.51 9.35 -17.06
CA ALA A 228 -4.92 7.95 -17.16
C ALA A 228 -3.77 6.99 -17.51
N HIS A 229 -2.75 7.44 -18.25
CA HIS A 229 -1.59 6.63 -18.64
C HIS A 229 -0.73 6.19 -17.44
N TYR A 230 -0.78 6.94 -16.33
CA TYR A 230 -0.06 6.65 -15.08
C TYR A 230 -1.03 6.44 -13.92
N GLY A 231 -2.16 5.79 -14.20
CA GLY A 231 -3.16 5.47 -13.20
C GLY A 231 -2.60 4.60 -12.07
N ILE A 232 -3.03 4.89 -10.85
CA ILE A 232 -2.75 4.13 -9.64
C ILE A 232 -3.97 3.27 -9.37
N GLU A 233 -3.74 1.97 -9.21
CA GLU A 233 -4.75 1.03 -8.73
C GLU A 233 -4.27 0.45 -7.41
N ALA A 234 -5.04 0.68 -6.34
CA ALA A 234 -4.84 0.05 -5.06
C ALA A 234 -5.90 -1.01 -4.84
N SER A 235 -5.52 -2.17 -4.33
CA SER A 235 -6.45 -3.26 -4.06
C SER A 235 -5.94 -4.18 -2.96
N CYS A 236 -6.83 -4.99 -2.41
CA CYS A 236 -6.50 -6.11 -1.56
C CYS A 236 -6.97 -7.41 -2.22
N THR A 237 -6.15 -8.45 -2.18
CA THR A 237 -6.54 -9.77 -2.67
C THR A 237 -6.58 -10.73 -1.49
N ALA A 238 -7.74 -11.31 -1.21
CA ALA A 238 -7.92 -12.30 -0.16
C ALA A 238 -7.08 -13.56 -0.44
N GLN A 239 -6.40 -14.05 0.59
CA GLN A 239 -5.52 -15.22 0.56
C GLN A 239 -5.82 -16.14 1.74
N ILE A 240 -5.45 -17.42 1.59
CA ILE A 240 -5.40 -18.37 2.70
C ILE A 240 -3.93 -18.72 2.93
N VAL A 241 -3.43 -18.40 4.11
CA VAL A 241 -2.02 -18.54 4.47
C VAL A 241 -1.80 -19.88 5.15
N ASP A 242 -0.80 -20.61 4.68
CA ASP A 242 -0.32 -21.83 5.33
C ASP A 242 0.65 -21.46 6.46
N VAL A 243 0.21 -21.76 7.68
CA VAL A 243 0.94 -21.49 8.92
C VAL A 243 1.46 -22.76 9.56
N SER A 244 1.51 -23.88 8.84
CA SER A 244 1.93 -25.19 9.38
C SER A 244 3.31 -25.16 10.03
N THR A 245 4.22 -24.30 9.56
CA THR A 245 5.56 -24.11 10.14
C THR A 245 5.60 -23.16 11.34
N LYS A 246 4.49 -22.49 11.66
CA LYS A 246 4.37 -21.46 12.69
C LYS A 246 3.43 -21.84 13.85
N VAL A 247 2.88 -23.05 13.84
CA VAL A 247 1.98 -23.53 14.90
C VAL A 247 2.71 -23.89 16.19
N GLN A 248 4.03 -24.10 16.15
CA GLN A 248 4.81 -24.48 17.33
C GLN A 248 4.81 -23.33 18.35
N GLY A 249 4.33 -23.59 19.56
CA GLY A 249 4.20 -22.59 20.63
C GLY A 249 2.88 -21.81 20.61
N GLN A 250 2.00 -22.05 19.64
CA GLN A 250 0.64 -21.50 19.65
C GLN A 250 -0.27 -22.32 20.59
N ALA A 251 -1.18 -21.65 21.29
CA ALA A 251 -2.15 -22.30 22.18
C ALA A 251 -3.09 -23.24 21.39
N GLY A 252 -3.49 -22.85 20.18
CA GLY A 252 -4.21 -23.71 19.26
C GLY A 252 -4.26 -23.12 17.85
N TRP A 253 -4.69 -23.93 16.89
CA TRP A 253 -4.77 -23.54 15.47
C TRP A 253 -5.82 -24.36 14.71
N SER A 254 -6.27 -23.86 13.57
CA SER A 254 -7.16 -24.61 12.66
C SER A 254 -6.36 -25.29 11.55
N TYR A 255 -6.67 -26.54 11.24
CA TYR A 255 -6.03 -27.25 10.14
C TYR A 255 -7.00 -28.12 9.36
N GLY A 256 -6.71 -28.29 8.06
CA GLY A 256 -7.47 -29.19 7.21
C GLY A 256 -7.24 -30.65 7.61
N LYS A 257 -8.32 -31.39 7.87
CA LYS A 257 -8.25 -32.80 8.28
C LYS A 257 -7.59 -33.69 7.22
N HIS A 258 -7.84 -33.45 5.94
CA HIS A 258 -7.34 -34.23 4.81
C HIS A 258 -6.00 -33.69 4.28
N SER A 259 -5.91 -32.39 4.06
CA SER A 259 -4.72 -31.70 3.56
C SER A 259 -3.57 -31.64 4.59
N LYS A 260 -3.89 -31.67 5.89
CA LYS A 260 -2.96 -31.46 7.02
C LYS A 260 -2.31 -30.07 7.05
N ILE A 261 -2.84 -29.12 6.28
CA ILE A 261 -2.35 -27.75 6.23
C ILE A 261 -3.01 -26.96 7.36
N ALA A 262 -2.22 -26.34 8.22
CA ALA A 262 -2.72 -25.35 9.17
C ALA A 262 -2.92 -24.02 8.45
N VAL A 263 -4.12 -23.44 8.56
CA VAL A 263 -4.53 -22.30 7.74
C VAL A 263 -5.02 -21.13 8.59
N VAL A 264 -4.76 -19.93 8.09
CA VAL A 264 -5.38 -18.68 8.55
C VAL A 264 -5.75 -17.82 7.35
N THR A 265 -6.72 -16.93 7.52
CA THR A 265 -7.07 -15.95 6.48
C THR A 265 -6.05 -14.82 6.43
N GLY A 266 -5.69 -14.36 5.23
CA GLY A 266 -4.81 -13.22 5.02
C GLY A 266 -5.26 -12.36 3.83
N LYS A 267 -4.65 -11.19 3.68
CA LYS A 267 -4.92 -10.25 2.58
C LYS A 267 -3.63 -9.73 2.00
N ALA A 268 -3.48 -9.84 0.68
CA ALA A 268 -2.39 -9.23 -0.06
C ALA A 268 -2.82 -7.83 -0.52
N CYS A 269 -2.46 -6.81 0.25
CA CYS A 269 -2.86 -5.42 -0.02
C CYS A 269 -1.71 -4.61 -0.60
N GLY A 270 -2.02 -3.72 -1.53
CA GLY A 270 -1.00 -2.99 -2.25
C GLY A 270 -1.54 -2.04 -3.29
N HIS A 271 -0.62 -1.47 -4.06
CA HIS A 271 -0.92 -0.65 -5.21
C HIS A 271 0.05 -0.93 -6.35
N VAL A 272 -0.39 -0.60 -7.55
CA VAL A 272 0.41 -0.62 -8.78
C VAL A 272 0.18 0.67 -9.55
N VAL A 273 1.26 1.26 -10.07
CA VAL A 273 1.20 2.40 -10.99
C VAL A 273 1.37 1.89 -12.42
N ALA A 274 0.42 2.23 -13.29
CA ALA A 274 0.48 1.91 -14.70
C ALA A 274 1.71 2.57 -15.35
N ASN A 275 2.39 1.82 -16.22
CA ASN A 275 3.60 2.27 -16.91
C ASN A 275 4.71 2.80 -15.97
N ALA A 276 4.80 2.24 -14.75
CA ALA A 276 5.81 2.62 -13.76
C ALA A 276 7.24 2.65 -14.32
N LEU A 277 7.60 1.71 -15.20
CA LEU A 277 8.92 1.65 -15.83
C LEU A 277 9.26 2.92 -16.64
N GLU A 278 8.28 3.53 -17.33
CA GLU A 278 8.51 4.78 -18.06
C GLU A 278 8.86 5.92 -17.10
N ILE A 279 8.19 5.97 -15.95
CA ILE A 279 8.44 6.95 -14.89
C ILE A 279 9.84 6.73 -14.30
N GLU A 280 10.20 5.49 -13.99
CA GLU A 280 11.53 5.14 -13.44
C GLU A 280 12.65 5.54 -14.39
N VAL A 281 12.53 5.20 -15.68
CA VAL A 281 13.53 5.53 -16.70
C VAL A 281 13.63 7.04 -16.89
N LEU A 282 12.50 7.74 -16.99
CA LEU A 282 12.47 9.20 -17.14
C LEU A 282 13.14 9.87 -15.94
N LEU A 283 12.80 9.45 -14.71
CA LEU A 283 13.42 9.95 -13.49
C LEU A 283 14.92 9.66 -13.44
N ALA A 284 15.36 8.47 -13.83
CA ALA A 284 16.78 8.13 -13.85
C ALA A 284 17.57 9.04 -14.80
N ILE A 285 17.02 9.30 -16.00
CA ILE A 285 17.63 10.22 -16.96
C ILE A 285 17.68 11.64 -16.40
N LEU A 286 16.55 12.15 -15.92
CA LEU A 286 16.46 13.51 -15.39
C LEU A 286 17.34 13.69 -14.14
N PHE A 287 17.46 12.68 -13.29
CA PHE A 287 18.35 12.67 -12.12
C PHE A 287 19.82 12.84 -12.55
N VAL A 288 20.27 12.05 -13.52
CA VAL A 288 21.65 12.14 -14.05
C VAL A 288 21.91 13.50 -14.68
N VAL A 289 20.97 14.01 -15.50
CA VAL A 289 21.09 15.33 -16.12
C VAL A 289 21.16 16.44 -15.06
N THR A 290 20.35 16.37 -14.00
CA THR A 290 20.42 17.35 -12.89
C THR A 290 21.75 17.28 -12.15
N LEU A 291 22.29 16.09 -11.87
CA LEU A 291 23.61 15.95 -11.23
C LEU A 291 24.72 16.56 -12.09
N ILE A 292 24.74 16.25 -13.39
CA ILE A 292 25.72 16.81 -14.33
C ILE A 292 25.57 18.33 -14.40
N GLY A 293 24.34 18.82 -14.54
CA GLY A 293 24.04 20.24 -14.64
C GLY A 293 24.44 21.05 -13.41
N CYS A 294 24.30 20.48 -12.21
CA CYS A 294 24.65 21.12 -10.95
C CYS A 294 26.14 20.94 -10.57
N SER A 295 26.87 19.99 -11.17
CA SER A 295 28.23 19.61 -10.76
C SER A 295 29.22 20.78 -10.70
N ALA A 296 29.24 21.63 -11.72
CA ALA A 296 30.12 22.80 -11.76
C ALA A 296 29.80 23.81 -10.65
N ASP A 297 28.52 24.05 -10.38
CA ASP A 297 28.09 25.00 -9.38
C ASP A 297 28.36 24.48 -7.95
N ILE A 298 28.31 23.17 -7.75
CA ILE A 298 28.71 22.50 -6.49
C ILE A 298 30.21 22.70 -6.23
N ILE A 299 31.05 22.41 -7.23
CA ILE A 299 32.51 22.53 -7.11
C ILE A 299 32.90 23.98 -6.78
N THR A 300 32.31 24.96 -7.48
CA THR A 300 32.59 26.39 -7.22
C THR A 300 32.13 26.81 -5.82
N THR A 301 30.99 26.32 -5.33
CA THR A 301 30.50 26.61 -3.98
C THR A 301 31.45 26.03 -2.91
N LEU A 302 31.94 24.80 -3.08
CA LEU A 302 32.89 24.16 -2.16
C LEU A 302 34.25 24.88 -2.15
N GLN A 303 34.76 25.26 -3.32
CA GLN A 303 35.95 26.10 -3.42
C GLN A 303 35.72 27.46 -2.74
N GLY A 304 34.50 27.98 -2.83
CA GLY A 304 34.10 29.21 -2.18
C GLY A 304 34.15 29.12 -0.65
N VAL A 305 33.58 28.05 -0.08
CA VAL A 305 33.64 27.76 1.36
C VAL A 305 35.09 27.67 1.83
N ARG A 306 35.92 26.92 1.11
CA ARG A 306 37.34 26.75 1.42
C ARG A 306 38.09 28.09 1.38
N GLY A 307 37.80 28.93 0.40
CA GLY A 307 38.42 30.26 0.29
C GLY A 307 38.05 31.18 1.45
N VAL A 308 36.78 31.18 1.87
CA VAL A 308 36.31 31.99 3.01
C VAL A 308 36.94 31.52 4.32
N LEU A 309 37.01 30.20 4.55
CA LEU A 309 37.67 29.63 5.74
C LEU A 309 39.17 29.94 5.78
N GLN A 310 39.81 30.06 4.62
CA GLN A 310 41.23 30.44 4.49
C GLN A 310 41.46 31.96 4.45
N GLN A 311 40.43 32.79 4.65
CA GLN A 311 40.49 34.26 4.52
C GLN A 311 41.05 34.75 3.17
N LYS A 312 40.91 33.96 2.11
CA LYS A 312 41.32 34.33 0.75
C LYS A 312 40.18 35.08 0.05
N PRO A 313 40.48 36.01 -0.87
CA PRO A 313 39.45 36.59 -1.72
C PRO A 313 38.80 35.48 -2.55
N VAL A 314 37.48 35.42 -2.51
CA VAL A 314 36.69 34.35 -3.13
C VAL A 314 35.78 34.92 -4.19
N LEU A 315 35.82 34.34 -5.39
CA LEU A 315 34.77 34.53 -6.38
C LEU A 315 33.60 33.60 -6.01
N THR A 316 32.61 34.11 -5.27
CA THR A 316 31.37 33.36 -5.03
C THR A 316 30.42 33.61 -6.18
N TYR A 317 30.31 32.63 -7.09
CA TYR A 317 29.21 32.61 -8.06
C TYR A 317 27.92 32.22 -7.35
N ASP A 318 26.82 32.90 -7.66
CA ASP A 318 25.52 32.66 -7.03
C ASP A 318 24.84 31.48 -7.75
N PHE A 319 24.55 30.40 -7.03
CA PHE A 319 23.89 29.21 -7.56
C PHE A 319 22.52 29.56 -8.13
N ILE A 320 21.81 30.47 -7.47
CA ILE A 320 20.49 30.95 -7.89
C ILE A 320 20.60 31.73 -9.20
N SER A 321 21.64 32.58 -9.34
CA SER A 321 21.90 33.30 -10.59
C SER A 321 22.33 32.36 -11.73
N SER A 322 23.05 31.27 -11.42
CA SER A 322 23.41 30.23 -12.39
C SER A 322 22.17 29.49 -12.90
N LEU A 323 21.25 29.11 -12.00
CA LEU A 323 19.97 28.49 -12.36
C LEU A 323 19.06 29.42 -13.17
N GLU A 324 19.00 30.71 -12.82
CA GLU A 324 18.26 31.74 -13.56
C GLU A 324 18.76 31.87 -15.02
N ARG A 325 20.07 31.72 -15.22
CA ARG A 325 20.69 31.73 -16.55
C ARG A 325 20.54 30.39 -17.29
N ARG A 326 20.41 29.28 -16.57
CA ARG A 326 20.22 27.91 -17.10
C ARG A 326 18.77 27.46 -17.01
N ARG A 327 17.88 28.18 -17.70
CA ARG A 327 16.43 27.87 -17.76
C ARG A 327 16.13 26.40 -18.10
N GLY A 328 16.94 25.76 -18.94
CA GLY A 328 16.80 24.33 -19.26
C GLY A 328 17.06 23.40 -18.06
N LEU A 329 18.10 23.67 -17.25
CA LEU A 329 18.39 22.88 -16.05
C LEU A 329 17.30 23.06 -14.98
N HIS A 330 16.74 24.26 -14.90
CA HIS A 330 15.63 24.60 -14.02
C HIS A 330 14.35 23.81 -14.40
N LEU A 331 14.02 23.75 -15.70
CA LEU A 331 12.94 22.89 -16.21
C LEU A 331 13.17 21.41 -15.94
N VAL A 332 14.38 20.90 -16.16
CA VAL A 332 14.74 19.50 -15.83
C VAL A 332 14.55 19.23 -14.34
N GLY A 333 14.96 20.18 -13.49
CA GLY A 333 14.73 20.12 -12.04
C GLY A 333 13.25 20.01 -11.68
N MET A 334 12.38 20.79 -12.32
CA MET A 334 10.92 20.68 -12.14
C MET A 334 10.37 19.34 -12.62
N CYS A 335 10.81 18.84 -13.77
CA CYS A 335 10.37 17.55 -14.30
C CYS A 335 10.78 16.38 -13.38
N ASN A 336 11.94 16.47 -12.70
CA ASN A 336 12.33 15.48 -11.68
C ASN A 336 11.34 15.39 -10.51
N MET A 337 10.62 16.48 -10.22
CA MET A 337 9.65 16.52 -9.13
C MET A 337 8.26 16.06 -9.57
N TYR A 338 8.04 15.81 -10.86
CA TYR A 338 6.74 15.45 -11.42
C TYR A 338 6.11 14.21 -10.75
N PRO A 339 6.88 13.17 -10.38
CA PRO A 339 6.31 12.00 -9.69
C PRO A 339 5.87 12.25 -8.25
N ALA A 340 6.10 13.44 -7.69
CA ALA A 340 5.61 13.81 -6.36
C ALA A 340 4.10 13.64 -6.21
N ALA A 341 3.34 13.89 -7.29
CA ALA A 341 1.89 13.73 -7.28
C ALA A 341 1.48 12.26 -7.07
N ILE A 342 2.25 11.31 -7.61
CA ILE A 342 2.06 9.89 -7.35
C ILE A 342 2.37 9.59 -5.89
N TYR A 343 3.48 10.08 -5.35
CA TYR A 343 3.88 9.79 -3.97
C TYR A 343 2.85 10.30 -2.94
N LEU A 344 2.26 11.47 -3.20
CA LEU A 344 1.17 12.01 -2.38
C LEU A 344 -0.06 11.08 -2.39
N ASP A 345 -0.47 10.66 -3.58
CA ASP A 345 -1.63 9.79 -3.78
C ASP A 345 -1.39 8.37 -3.27
N VAL A 346 -0.15 7.88 -3.30
CA VAL A 346 0.23 6.62 -2.68
C VAL A 346 0.27 6.75 -1.17
N GLY A 347 0.86 7.82 -0.63
CA GLY A 347 0.95 8.07 0.81
C GLY A 347 -0.40 8.05 1.50
N ARG A 348 -1.46 8.60 0.88
CA ARG A 348 -2.83 8.57 1.43
C ARG A 348 -3.49 7.18 1.45
N LEU A 349 -2.99 6.21 0.68
CA LEU A 349 -3.54 4.85 0.63
C LEU A 349 -3.11 4.02 1.85
N TYR A 350 -2.01 4.41 2.49
CA TYR A 350 -1.46 3.70 3.63
C TYR A 350 -1.79 4.45 4.92
N ASP A 351 -1.95 3.70 6.01
CA ASP A 351 -2.17 4.29 7.32
C ASP A 351 -1.00 5.21 7.67
N ALA A 352 -1.34 6.43 8.10
CA ALA A 352 -0.38 7.43 8.56
C ALA A 352 0.42 6.96 9.78
N SER A 353 -0.06 5.96 10.52
CA SER A 353 0.66 5.35 11.64
C SER A 353 1.68 4.27 11.22
N SER A 354 1.69 3.86 9.95
CA SER A 354 2.61 2.86 9.44
C SER A 354 3.95 3.49 9.04
N THR A 355 5.07 2.84 9.39
CA THR A 355 6.42 3.32 9.04
C THR A 355 6.60 3.56 7.53
N TYR A 356 5.95 2.74 6.70
CA TYR A 356 5.96 2.90 5.25
C TYR A 356 5.14 4.12 4.81
N GLY A 357 3.91 4.29 5.33
CA GLY A 357 3.07 5.43 5.05
C GLY A 357 3.75 6.74 5.41
N GLU A 358 4.35 6.82 6.61
CA GLU A 358 5.14 7.98 7.06
C GLU A 358 6.31 8.27 6.13
N LEU A 359 7.07 7.25 5.72
CA LEU A 359 8.22 7.41 4.82
C LEU A 359 7.82 7.97 3.46
N VAL A 360 6.82 7.37 2.81
CA VAL A 360 6.36 7.81 1.48
C VAL A 360 5.75 9.19 1.56
N TRP A 361 4.96 9.47 2.61
CA TRP A 361 4.36 10.78 2.81
C TRP A 361 5.42 11.86 3.07
N PHE A 362 6.43 11.58 3.89
CA PHE A 362 7.56 12.48 4.10
C PHE A 362 8.30 12.77 2.78
N CYS A 363 8.61 11.73 2.00
CA CYS A 363 9.24 11.90 0.69
C CYS A 363 8.38 12.75 -0.24
N ALA A 364 7.06 12.51 -0.26
CA ALA A 364 6.12 13.30 -1.05
C ALA A 364 6.15 14.78 -0.67
N VAL A 365 6.06 15.10 0.64
CA VAL A 365 6.09 16.48 1.15
C VAL A 365 7.39 17.19 0.77
N VAL A 366 8.54 16.52 0.90
CA VAL A 366 9.85 17.08 0.51
C VAL A 366 9.87 17.42 -0.98
N VAL A 367 9.42 16.52 -1.85
CA VAL A 367 9.45 16.73 -3.30
C VAL A 367 8.44 17.80 -3.73
N VAL A 368 7.27 17.88 -3.10
CA VAL A 368 6.26 18.95 -3.34
C VAL A 368 6.77 20.32 -2.89
N ALA A 369 7.39 20.40 -1.72
CA ALA A 369 8.01 21.64 -1.24
C ALA A 369 9.11 22.09 -2.21
N MET A 370 9.88 21.15 -2.75
CA MET A 370 10.91 21.43 -3.74
C MET A 370 10.32 21.92 -5.06
N LEU A 371 9.27 21.27 -5.58
CA LEU A 371 8.55 21.73 -6.77
C LEU A 371 8.08 23.17 -6.61
N SER A 372 7.50 23.50 -5.44
CA SER A 372 7.06 24.86 -5.12
C SER A 372 8.22 25.86 -5.13
N ALA A 373 9.39 25.48 -4.58
CA ALA A 373 10.59 26.31 -4.60
C ALA A 373 11.14 26.54 -6.02
N TRP A 374 11.11 25.51 -6.87
CA TRP A 374 11.47 25.63 -8.29
C TRP A 374 10.49 26.56 -9.01
N VAL A 375 9.18 26.35 -8.89
CA VAL A 375 8.16 27.21 -9.53
C VAL A 375 8.31 28.67 -9.10
N TRP A 376 8.49 28.92 -7.80
CA TRP A 376 8.65 30.27 -7.26
C TRP A 376 9.92 30.96 -7.80
N SER A 377 11.05 30.25 -7.84
CA SER A 377 12.29 30.80 -8.38
C SER A 377 12.19 31.12 -9.88
N MET A 378 11.44 30.33 -10.66
CA MET A 378 11.19 30.66 -12.08
C MET A 378 10.31 31.89 -12.23
N ALA A 379 9.25 32.01 -11.42
CA ALA A 379 8.37 33.16 -11.46
C ALA A 379 9.15 34.46 -11.18
N CYS A 380 9.97 34.48 -10.13
CA CYS A 380 10.82 35.64 -9.81
C CYS A 380 11.81 35.99 -10.93
N ALA A 381 12.46 35.00 -11.54
CA ALA A 381 13.36 35.21 -12.67
C ALA A 381 12.64 35.83 -13.90
N SER A 382 11.38 35.45 -14.12
CA SER A 382 10.56 35.94 -15.24
C SER A 382 10.21 37.42 -15.07
N PHE A 383 9.82 37.83 -13.86
CA PHE A 383 9.48 39.23 -13.55
C PHE A 383 10.71 40.16 -13.54
N GLY A 384 11.88 39.65 -13.13
CA GLY A 384 13.14 40.41 -13.18
C GLY A 384 13.57 40.77 -14.61
N SER A 385 13.34 39.88 -15.58
CA SER A 385 13.66 40.14 -16.98
C SER A 385 12.76 41.17 -17.66
N SER A 386 11.48 41.27 -17.29
CA SER A 386 10.54 42.24 -17.89
C SER A 386 10.80 43.68 -17.43
N ALA A 387 11.39 43.88 -16.26
CA ALA A 387 11.80 45.20 -15.79
C ALA A 387 13.09 45.72 -16.47
N ALA A 388 13.91 44.82 -17.05
CA ALA A 388 15.17 45.17 -17.70
C ALA A 388 15.04 45.44 -19.22
N SER A 389 13.92 45.06 -19.85
CA SER A 389 13.66 45.31 -21.27
C SER A 389 12.83 46.58 -21.54
N GLY A 390 12.54 47.37 -20.51
CA GLY A 390 11.71 48.58 -20.58
C GLY A 390 12.45 49.90 -20.31
N SER A 391 13.78 49.91 -20.40
CA SER A 391 14.60 51.13 -20.26
C SER A 391 15.39 51.43 -21.52
#